data_AF-A0A9W5QUS9-F1
#
_entry.id   AF-A0A9W5QUS9-F1
#
_cell.length_a   1.000
_cell.length_b   1.000
_cell.length_c   1.000
_cell.angle_alpha   90.00
_cell.angle_beta   90.00
_cell.angle_gamma   90.00
#
_symmetry.space_group_name_H-M   'P 1'
#
loop_
_entity.id
_entity.type
_entity.pdbx_description
1 polymer ?
#
loop_
_entity_poly.entity_id
_entity_poly.type
_entity_poly.pdbx_seq_one_letter_code
_entity_poly.pdbx_strand_id
1 'polypeptide(L)'
;MVLSRQDSWTNDNDLLLASTVLQNIRNGGTQLTAFKEVAKLLNRTPAACGFRWNSYVRKQYQEEIQQAKQNREVGNNISPSQQKKKHTLYL
;
A
#
# COMPACT_ATOMS: atom_id res chain seq x y z
N MET A 1 34.69 -4.54 7.33
CA MET A 1 33.53 -4.25 8.20
C MET A 1 32.34 -3.96 7.29
N VAL A 2 31.49 -4.98 7.02
CA VAL A 2 30.34 -4.83 6.12
C VAL A 2 29.34 -3.90 6.80
N LEU A 3 29.20 -2.66 6.31
CA LEU A 3 28.11 -1.79 6.73
C LEU A 3 26.79 -2.38 6.22
N SER A 4 26.17 -3.26 7.02
CA SER A 4 24.78 -3.62 6.78
C SER A 4 23.96 -2.34 6.89
N ARG A 5 23.33 -1.90 5.80
CA ARG A 5 22.34 -0.82 5.86
C ARG A 5 21.27 -1.27 6.85
N GLN A 6 21.27 -0.66 8.03
CA GLN A 6 20.13 -0.73 8.93
C GLN A 6 18.99 -0.03 8.18
N ASP A 7 18.08 -0.81 7.58
CA ASP A 7 16.91 -0.24 6.97
C ASP A 7 16.09 0.43 8.08
N SER A 8 16.05 1.77 8.07
CA SER A 8 15.38 2.55 9.12
C SER A 8 13.86 2.47 9.05
N TRP A 9 13.29 1.69 8.13
CA TRP A 9 11.85 1.44 8.04
C TRP A 9 11.41 0.42 9.09
N THR A 10 10.53 0.84 9.99
CA THR A 10 9.91 -0.02 10.99
C THR A 10 8.54 -0.50 10.53
N ASN A 11 7.97 -1.49 11.24
CA ASN A 11 6.61 -1.96 10.98
C ASN A 11 5.59 -0.81 11.14
N ASP A 12 5.74 0.05 12.16
CA ASP A 12 4.87 1.22 12.34
C ASP A 12 4.93 2.20 11.18
N ASN A 13 6.12 2.39 10.59
CA ASN A 13 6.27 3.23 9.39
C ASN A 13 5.53 2.61 8.20
N ASP A 14 5.59 1.28 8.04
CA ASP A 14 4.89 0.55 6.98
C ASP A 14 3.37 0.57 7.18
N LEU A 15 2.88 0.44 8.42
CA LEU A 15 1.46 0.56 8.78
C LEU A 15 0.92 1.96 8.47
N LEU A 16 1.67 3.01 8.83
CA LEU A 16 1.28 4.38 8.52
C LEU A 16 1.24 4.62 7.00
N LEU A 17 2.23 4.10 6.27
CA LEU A 17 2.26 4.18 4.82
C LEU A 17 1.08 3.44 4.18
N ALA A 18 0.77 2.22 4.62
CA ALA A 18 -0.33 1.42 4.10
C ALA A 18 -1.69 2.04 4.37
N SER A 19 -1.96 2.42 5.62
CA SER A 19 -3.23 3.03 6.01
C SER A 19 -3.53 4.30 5.22
N THR A 20 -2.55 5.21 5.10
CA THR A 20 -2.70 6.48 4.37
C THR A 20 -2.92 6.25 2.87
N VAL A 21 -2.18 5.31 2.26
CA VAL A 21 -2.34 4.99 0.83
C VAL A 21 -3.70 4.35 0.56
N LEU A 22 -4.13 3.39 1.38
CA LEU A 22 -5.43 2.74 1.24
C LEU A 22 -6.58 3.74 1.43
N GLN A 23 -6.47 4.66 2.38
CA GLN A 23 -7.45 5.72 2.57
C GLN A 23 -7.53 6.65 1.35
N ASN A 24 -6.39 7.08 0.82
CA ASN A 24 -6.35 7.88 -0.41
C ASN A 24 -7.02 7.15 -1.58
N ILE A 25 -6.78 5.84 -1.75
CA ILE A 25 -7.42 5.03 -2.81
C ILE A 25 -8.94 5.00 -2.63
N ARG A 26 -9.43 4.73 -1.41
CA ARG A 26 -10.87 4.70 -1.09
C ARG A 26 -11.55 6.04 -1.37
N ASN A 27 -10.85 7.13 -1.07
CA ASN A 27 -11.38 8.49 -1.26
C ASN A 27 -11.20 9.02 -2.71
N GLY A 28 -10.71 8.18 -3.63
CA GLY A 28 -10.48 8.58 -5.03
C GLY A 28 -9.19 9.38 -5.27
N GLY A 29 -8.40 9.63 -4.22
CA GLY A 29 -7.09 10.27 -4.29
C GLY A 29 -6.00 9.41 -4.93
N THR A 30 -4.80 9.96 -5.00
CA THR A 30 -3.65 9.30 -5.64
C THR A 30 -2.66 8.79 -4.60
N GLN A 31 -1.91 7.74 -4.95
CA GLN A 31 -0.81 7.26 -4.11
C GLN A 31 0.26 8.34 -3.91
N LEU A 32 0.47 9.21 -4.91
CA LEU A 32 1.42 10.33 -4.81
C LEU A 32 1.00 11.34 -3.72
N THR A 33 -0.30 11.59 -3.56
CA THR A 33 -0.83 12.41 -2.47
C THR A 33 -0.53 11.76 -1.12
N ALA A 34 -0.85 10.47 -0.96
CA ALA A 34 -0.53 9.71 0.25
C ALA A 34 0.97 9.72 0.57
N PHE A 35 1.84 9.55 -0.43
CA PHE A 35 3.29 9.58 -0.21
C PHE A 35 3.76 10.94 0.28
N LYS A 36 3.18 12.05 -0.20
CA LYS A 36 3.50 13.40 0.28
C LYS A 36 3.07 13.60 1.74
N GLU A 37 1.93 13.03 2.13
CA GLU A 37 1.43 13.11 3.51
C GLU A 37 2.32 12.33 4.46
N VAL A 38 2.58 11.05 4.17
CA VAL A 38 3.42 10.17 5.00
C VAL A 38 4.87 10.67 5.06
N ALA A 39 5.38 11.21 3.96
CA ALA A 39 6.72 11.82 3.92
C ALA A 39 6.88 12.92 4.98
N LYS A 40 5.88 13.79 5.15
CA LYS A 40 5.91 14.84 6.18
C LYS A 40 5.89 14.23 7.59
N LEU A 41 5.06 13.21 7.82
CA LEU A 41 4.91 12.58 9.14
C LEU A 41 6.16 11.81 9.57
N LEU A 42 6.82 11.11 8.65
CA LEU A 42 8.01 10.31 8.93
C LEU A 42 9.32 11.08 8.74
N ASN A 43 9.25 12.37 8.39
CA ASN A 43 10.39 13.20 8.02
C ASN A 43 11.26 12.56 6.91
N ARG A 44 10.60 12.07 5.85
CA ARG A 44 11.20 11.40 4.69
C ARG A 44 10.82 12.13 3.40
N THR A 45 11.35 11.67 2.26
CA THR A 45 10.93 12.17 0.94
C THR A 45 9.76 11.35 0.38
N PRO A 46 8.87 11.95 -0.43
CA PRO A 46 7.81 11.20 -1.11
C PRO A 46 8.35 10.06 -1.99
N ALA A 47 9.53 10.26 -2.59
CA ALA A 47 10.21 9.24 -3.38
C ALA A 47 10.64 8.03 -2.52
N ALA A 48 11.14 8.26 -1.30
CA ALA A 48 11.48 7.19 -0.36
C ALA A 48 10.24 6.40 0.08
N CYS A 49 9.13 7.08 0.36
CA CYS A 49 7.84 6.44 0.66
C CYS A 49 7.36 5.59 -0.53
N GLY A 50 7.44 6.13 -1.76
CA GLY A 50 7.08 5.39 -2.97
C GLY A 50 7.96 4.16 -3.21
N PHE A 51 9.27 4.28 -2.98
CA PHE A 51 10.18 3.14 -3.08
C PHE A 51 9.85 2.06 -2.04
N ARG A 52 9.65 2.42 -0.77
CA ARG A 52 9.28 1.46 0.28
C ARG A 52 7.94 0.78 -0.02
N TRP A 53 6.96 1.57 -0.47
CA TRP A 53 5.65 1.06 -0.89
C TRP A 53 5.79 0.02 -2.00
N ASN A 54 6.47 0.36 -3.10
CA ASN A 54 6.55 -0.51 -4.27
C ASN A 54 7.43 -1.75 -4.05
N SER A 55 8.50 -1.63 -3.27
CA SER A 55 9.44 -2.73 -3.03
C SER A 55 8.94 -3.76 -2.02
N TYR A 56 8.20 -3.31 -0.98
CA TYR A 56 7.83 -4.13 0.17
C TYR A 56 6.34 -4.06 0.50
N VAL A 57 5.84 -2.90 0.94
CA VAL A 57 4.52 -2.79 1.58
C VAL A 57 3.37 -3.17 0.65
N ARG A 58 3.38 -2.72 -0.61
CA ARG A 58 2.33 -3.02 -1.60
C ARG A 58 2.09 -4.52 -1.79
N LYS A 59 3.13 -5.34 -1.61
CA LYS A 59 3.03 -6.80 -1.75
C LYS A 59 2.28 -7.45 -0.58
N GLN A 60 2.33 -6.83 0.59
CA GLN A 60 1.65 -7.33 1.79
C GLN A 60 0.16 -6.96 1.79
N TYR A 61 -0.19 -5.80 1.23
CA TYR A 61 -1.57 -5.25 1.27
C TYR A 61 -2.33 -5.41 -0.06
N GLN A 62 -2.05 -6.46 -0.84
CA GLN A 62 -2.63 -6.61 -2.18
C GLN A 62 -4.17 -6.72 -2.14
N GLU A 63 -4.71 -7.44 -1.17
CA GLU A 63 -6.15 -7.66 -1.02
C GLU A 63 -6.87 -6.37 -0.63
N GLU A 64 -6.33 -5.62 0.33
CA GLU A 64 -6.87 -4.36 0.80
C GLU A 64 -6.81 -3.28 -0.27
N ILE A 65 -5.75 -3.27 -1.10
CA ILE A 65 -5.68 -2.39 -2.26
C ILE A 65 -6.81 -2.70 -3.24
N GLN A 66 -7.09 -3.99 -3.47
CA GLN A 66 -8.18 -4.38 -4.37
C GLN A 66 -9.54 -3.98 -3.82
N GLN A 67 -9.80 -4.22 -2.53
CA GLN A 67 -11.02 -3.81 -1.85
C GLN A 67 -11.18 -2.28 -1.85
N ALA A 68 -10.10 -1.55 -1.60
CA ALA A 68 -10.10 -0.08 -1.63
C ALA A 68 -10.48 0.48 -3.01
N LYS A 69 -10.06 -0.19 -4.09
CA LYS A 69 -10.45 0.17 -5.46
C LYS A 69 -11.90 -0.22 -5.76
N GLN A 70 -12.34 -1.39 -5.34
CA GLN A 70 -13.72 -1.84 -5.54
C GLN A 70 -14.72 -0.92 -4.85
N ASN A 71 -14.44 -0.44 -3.63
CA ASN A 71 -15.29 0.54 -2.95
C ASN A 71 -15.47 1.84 -3.75
N ARG A 72 -14.48 2.22 -4.56
CA ARG A 72 -14.58 3.38 -5.46
C ARG A 72 -15.49 3.10 -6.65
N GLU A 73 -15.54 1.86 -7.15
CA GLU A 73 -16.38 1.46 -8.27
C GLU A 73 -17.83 1.17 -7.85
N VAL A 74 -18.03 0.59 -6.67
CA VAL A 74 -19.37 0.27 -6.11
C VAL A 74 -20.17 1.54 -5.75
N GLY A 75 -19.49 2.67 -5.47
CA GLY A 75 -20.15 3.97 -5.35
C GLY A 75 -20.78 4.48 -6.66
N ASN A 76 -20.42 3.89 -7.81
CA ASN A 76 -20.98 4.25 -9.11
C ASN A 76 -21.84 3.17 -9.75
N ASN A 77 -21.75 1.87 -9.41
CA ASN A 77 -22.70 0.84 -9.85
C ASN A 77 -22.61 -0.42 -8.96
N ILE A 78 -23.75 -0.92 -8.50
CA ILE A 78 -23.90 -2.19 -7.79
C ILE A 78 -23.51 -3.35 -8.72
N SER A 79 -22.52 -4.18 -8.37
CA SER A 79 -22.57 -5.66 -8.50
C SER A 79 -21.31 -6.38 -7.96
N PRO A 80 -21.45 -7.65 -7.50
CA PRO A 80 -20.47 -8.38 -6.70
C PRO A 80 -19.57 -9.31 -7.54
N SER A 81 -18.56 -9.86 -6.86
CA SER A 81 -17.70 -11.01 -7.22
C SER A 81 -16.32 -10.66 -7.78
N GLN A 82 -15.28 -11.15 -7.08
CA GLN A 82 -14.23 -11.98 -7.69
C GLN A 82 -13.32 -12.59 -6.61
N GLN A 83 -13.74 -13.77 -6.17
CA GLN A 83 -12.93 -14.80 -5.54
C GLN A 83 -12.07 -15.45 -6.65
N LYS A 84 -10.74 -15.52 -6.48
CA LYS A 84 -9.84 -16.62 -6.93
C LYS A 84 -8.36 -16.18 -6.91
N LYS A 85 -7.59 -16.76 -5.99
CA LYS A 85 -6.37 -17.50 -6.35
C LYS A 85 -6.33 -18.80 -5.55
N LYS A 86 -6.80 -19.88 -6.17
CA LYS A 86 -6.21 -21.20 -5.93
C LYS A 86 -4.81 -21.16 -6.54
N HIS A 87 -3.77 -21.51 -5.79
CA HIS A 87 -2.59 -22.11 -6.40
C HIS A 87 -2.27 -23.42 -5.69
N THR A 88 -2.56 -24.46 -6.46
CA THR A 88 -2.33 -25.89 -6.36
C THR A 88 -0.95 -26.29 -5.82
N LEU A 89 -0.92 -27.42 -5.10
CA LEU A 89 0.24 -28.22 -4.69
C LEU A 89 1.21 -28.56 -5.84
N TYR A 90 2.51 -28.64 -5.51
CA TYR A 90 3.53 -29.61 -5.95
C TYR A 90 4.70 -29.48 -4.93
N LEU A 91 5.20 -30.45 -4.16
CA LEU A 91 5.13 -31.92 -4.10
C LEU A 91 4.94 -32.35 -2.63
#